data_AF-A0A6N2R9X1-F1
#
_entry.id   AF-A0A6N2R9X1-F1
#
_cell.length_a   1.000
_cell.length_b   1.000
_cell.length_c   1.000
_cell.angle_alpha   90.00
_cell.angle_beta   90.00
_cell.angle_gamma   90.00
#
_symmetry.space_group_name_H-M   'P 1'
#
loop_
_entity.id
_entity.type
_entity.pdbx_description
1 polymer ?
#
loop_
_entity_poly.entity_id
_entity_poly.type
_entity_poly.pdbx_seq_one_letter_code
_entity_poly.pdbx_strand_id
1 'polypeptide(L)'
;MKKTRCFSVLPGRLRLLRIGLGSAAFLSGALLLADVLVNAGGGSSNADKTGNGGGILDYGQVTFSGSASYENNTVRGFSQGGAVYAGSVVQQAAVSFTGNRAEGGSGGALYSRGNVQVAAGSSFSGNAAAHNGGALCLDANDGEEERTVNVEGGCSFTGNSAGNLGGAVYVSGGSAEAPTVLNLRSTDSTRPVSFSGNFRGRSAGASTGGVPNSITVMGHVRLVMHADPDCLVSMEDPLYSFAGYSSTSSLRKTGEGTLGLGGISLCHFPVSVEGGTVRLGTNAGVRGMTRLDVAAGACLSFSLPRNPSQEAKWSAEGPVSLDSTAEIRVALPVMAGKEQEQSWKLVEGTTLSMAALPSVSYDAASAEAWKSEGSFSLKQENTAGKSALVLAWTRTPSPYDQWKKDHFADGTPEDQTVPDACPAGDGITNLMKYAAGLDPNKPCGSVTRLAVREENGECRLVLEWPVNTAATDVTFSVESTEDLVTWREEATVEPSGDRAEYLDSIVIDGNAPTRRFLRLKVSRE
;
A
#
# COMPACT_ATOMS: atom_id res chain seq x y z
N MET A 1 -43.47 -64.42 35.06
CA MET A 1 -42.57 -63.83 36.08
C MET A 1 -41.12 -63.90 35.58
N LYS A 2 -40.59 -62.81 35.03
CA LYS A 2 -39.16 -62.68 34.69
C LYS A 2 -38.49 -61.85 35.79
N LYS A 3 -37.49 -62.44 36.44
CA LYS A 3 -36.71 -61.83 37.52
C LYS A 3 -35.84 -60.69 36.98
N THR A 4 -35.93 -59.55 37.66
CA THR A 4 -35.04 -58.40 37.60
C THR A 4 -33.60 -58.82 37.92
N ARG A 5 -32.62 -58.32 37.15
CA ARG A 5 -31.22 -58.20 37.61
C ARG A 5 -30.80 -56.75 37.46
N CYS A 6 -30.59 -56.09 38.59
CA CYS A 6 -29.89 -54.81 38.69
C CYS A 6 -28.40 -55.02 38.42
N PHE A 7 -27.76 -54.07 37.74
CA PHE A 7 -26.32 -53.85 37.85
C PHE A 7 -26.07 -52.37 38.15
N SER A 8 -25.34 -52.14 39.23
CA SER A 8 -24.95 -50.86 39.80
C SER A 8 -23.70 -50.27 39.12
N VAL A 9 -23.62 -48.94 39.11
CA VAL A 9 -22.51 -48.12 38.63
C VAL A 9 -21.50 -47.87 39.76
N LEU A 10 -20.20 -47.97 39.46
CA LEU A 10 -19.05 -47.13 39.93
C LEU A 10 -17.70 -47.91 39.79
N PRO A 11 -16.53 -47.25 39.72
CA PRO A 11 -15.97 -46.50 38.59
C PRO A 11 -14.64 -47.13 38.13
N GLY A 12 -14.58 -47.67 36.91
CA GLY A 12 -13.34 -48.20 36.34
C GLY A 12 -12.67 -47.16 35.45
N ARG A 13 -11.51 -46.63 35.87
CA ARG A 13 -10.58 -45.87 35.02
C ARG A 13 -10.33 -46.65 33.72
N LEU A 14 -10.93 -46.23 32.60
CA LEU A 14 -10.52 -46.70 31.28
C LEU A 14 -9.17 -46.05 30.95
N ARG A 15 -8.09 -46.83 31.12
CA ARG A 15 -6.80 -46.49 30.51
C ARG A 15 -7.01 -46.46 29.00
N LEU A 16 -6.72 -45.32 28.37
CA LEU A 16 -6.64 -45.21 26.91
C LEU A 16 -5.71 -46.31 26.39
N LEU A 17 -6.30 -47.30 25.73
CA LEU A 17 -5.57 -48.19 24.85
C LEU A 17 -5.14 -47.35 23.65
N ARG A 18 -3.84 -47.30 23.35
CA ARG A 18 -3.33 -46.80 22.06
C ARG A 18 -4.07 -47.53 20.94
N ILE A 19 -5.04 -46.86 20.31
CA ILE A 19 -5.54 -47.28 19.01
C ILE A 19 -4.55 -46.70 17.99
N GLY A 20 -3.52 -47.48 17.67
CA GLY A 20 -2.71 -47.23 16.49
C GLY A 20 -3.50 -47.68 15.26
N LEU A 21 -4.25 -46.77 14.65
CA LEU A 21 -4.95 -47.04 13.39
C LEU A 21 -4.00 -46.76 12.23
N GLY A 22 -3.24 -47.78 11.84
CA GLY A 22 -2.69 -47.85 10.49
C GLY A 22 -3.82 -48.06 9.49
N SER A 23 -3.88 -47.19 8.48
CA SER A 23 -4.54 -47.40 7.18
C SER A 23 -5.79 -48.31 7.19
N ALA A 24 -6.89 -47.82 7.75
CA ALA A 24 -8.20 -48.46 7.62
C ALA A 24 -9.15 -47.58 6.81
N ALA A 25 -9.64 -48.10 5.69
CA ALA A 25 -10.79 -47.58 4.97
C ALA A 25 -12.05 -47.78 5.83
N PHE A 26 -12.73 -46.70 6.22
CA PHE A 26 -13.90 -46.75 7.09
C PHE A 26 -15.20 -46.75 6.28
N LEU A 27 -15.93 -47.87 6.31
CA LEU A 27 -17.21 -48.08 5.62
C LEU A 27 -18.43 -47.32 6.21
N SER A 28 -18.22 -46.31 7.05
CA SER A 28 -19.26 -45.35 7.48
C SER A 28 -18.66 -44.06 8.06
N GLY A 29 -17.45 -43.68 7.62
CA GLY A 29 -16.46 -42.91 8.40
C GLY A 29 -16.72 -41.43 8.71
N ALA A 30 -17.73 -41.11 9.51
CA ALA A 30 -17.69 -39.98 10.44
C ALA A 30 -17.59 -40.53 11.87
N LEU A 31 -16.55 -40.15 12.62
CA LEU A 31 -16.40 -40.58 14.01
C LEU A 31 -17.31 -39.72 14.89
N LEU A 32 -18.52 -40.20 15.17
CA LEU A 32 -19.49 -39.54 16.03
C LEU A 32 -19.16 -39.89 17.50
N LEU A 33 -18.37 -39.05 18.16
CA LEU A 33 -18.05 -39.16 19.59
C LEU A 33 -18.21 -37.78 20.23
N ALA A 34 -18.69 -37.72 21.48
CA ALA A 34 -18.57 -36.51 22.27
C ALA A 34 -17.08 -36.32 22.60
N ASP A 35 -16.49 -35.22 22.13
CA ASP A 35 -15.07 -34.86 22.21
C ASP A 35 -14.14 -35.79 21.40
N VAL A 36 -14.04 -35.54 20.10
CA VAL A 36 -13.08 -36.23 19.23
C VAL A 36 -11.65 -35.71 19.50
N LEU A 37 -10.86 -36.49 20.24
CA LEU A 37 -9.40 -36.37 20.22
C LEU A 37 -8.86 -37.07 18.96
N VAL A 38 -8.48 -36.30 17.95
CA VAL A 38 -7.69 -36.79 16.82
C VAL A 38 -6.25 -36.89 17.28
N ASN A 39 -5.86 -38.07 17.77
CA ASN A 39 -4.46 -38.44 17.98
C ASN A 39 -3.88 -38.99 16.67
N ALA A 40 -3.89 -38.17 15.62
CA ALA A 40 -3.26 -38.50 14.36
C ALA A 40 -1.89 -37.82 14.34
N GLY A 41 -0.83 -38.56 14.65
CA GLY A 41 0.45 -38.29 14.01
C GLY A 41 0.33 -38.74 12.56
N GLY A 42 0.02 -37.83 11.63
CA GLY A 42 0.12 -38.07 10.19
C GLY A 42 -1.10 -38.70 9.49
N GLY A 43 -2.33 -38.48 9.95
CA GLY A 43 -3.54 -38.95 9.24
C GLY A 43 -3.88 -38.07 8.03
N SER A 44 -4.14 -38.69 6.87
CA SER A 44 -4.73 -38.06 5.67
C SER A 44 -6.17 -38.55 5.46
N SER A 45 -7.14 -37.65 5.26
CA SER A 45 -8.48 -38.04 4.79
C SER A 45 -8.75 -37.54 3.37
N ASN A 46 -9.40 -38.37 2.56
CA ASN A 46 -9.91 -38.05 1.23
C ASN A 46 -11.25 -38.76 1.04
N ALA A 47 -12.35 -38.05 1.22
CA ALA A 47 -13.70 -38.61 1.24
C ALA A 47 -14.68 -37.72 0.47
N ASP A 48 -15.52 -38.33 -0.36
CA ASP A 48 -16.65 -37.69 -1.07
C ASP A 48 -17.97 -38.22 -0.49
N LYS A 49 -18.76 -37.33 0.14
CA LYS A 49 -19.90 -37.73 0.99
C LYS A 49 -21.11 -36.82 0.86
N THR A 50 -22.28 -37.37 1.17
CA THR A 50 -23.50 -36.61 1.50
C THR A 50 -23.61 -36.49 3.02
N GLY A 51 -23.66 -35.28 3.57
CA GLY A 51 -23.62 -35.03 5.01
C GLY A 51 -22.46 -34.12 5.42
N ASN A 52 -22.53 -33.53 6.63
CA ASN A 52 -21.52 -32.60 7.14
C ASN A 52 -20.19 -33.31 7.44
N GLY A 53 -19.07 -32.63 7.25
CA GLY A 53 -17.74 -33.13 7.64
C GLY A 53 -17.22 -34.25 6.74
N GLY A 54 -16.61 -33.90 5.61
CA GLY A 54 -16.10 -34.92 4.67
C GLY A 54 -15.07 -35.86 5.30
N GLY A 55 -14.22 -35.33 6.19
CA GLY A 55 -13.32 -36.10 7.05
C GLY A 55 -13.87 -36.33 8.46
N ILE A 56 -14.25 -35.26 9.18
CA ILE A 56 -14.69 -35.30 10.58
C ILE A 56 -16.01 -34.56 10.76
N LEU A 57 -16.95 -35.18 11.49
CA LEU A 57 -18.19 -34.57 11.97
C LEU A 57 -18.29 -34.78 13.49
N ASP A 58 -18.16 -33.69 14.24
CA ASP A 58 -18.43 -33.66 15.68
C ASP A 58 -19.28 -32.42 16.02
N TYR A 59 -20.28 -32.59 16.88
CA TYR A 59 -21.08 -31.46 17.38
C TYR A 59 -20.50 -30.86 18.67
N GLY A 60 -19.53 -31.54 19.29
CA GLY A 60 -18.68 -31.07 20.39
C GLY A 60 -17.34 -30.55 19.89
N GLN A 61 -16.25 -30.81 20.62
CA GLN A 61 -14.92 -30.30 20.28
C GLN A 61 -14.07 -31.29 19.49
N VAL A 62 -13.53 -30.85 18.35
CA VAL A 62 -12.47 -31.55 17.61
C VAL A 62 -11.10 -31.04 18.06
N THR A 63 -10.26 -31.94 18.60
CA THR A 63 -8.89 -31.61 19.00
C THR A 63 -7.85 -32.33 18.14
N PHE A 64 -7.00 -31.57 17.46
CA PHE A 64 -5.82 -32.08 16.75
C PHE A 64 -4.62 -32.03 17.68
N SER A 65 -4.25 -33.18 18.25
CA SER A 65 -3.12 -33.27 19.20
C SER A 65 -1.75 -33.40 18.52
N GLY A 66 -1.73 -33.63 17.21
CA GLY A 66 -0.53 -33.75 16.38
C GLY A 66 -0.78 -33.26 14.96
N SER A 67 0.27 -33.22 14.14
CA SER A 67 0.17 -32.75 12.75
C SER A 67 -0.66 -33.70 11.89
N ALA A 68 -1.54 -33.13 11.06
CA ALA A 68 -2.47 -33.86 10.20
C ALA A 68 -2.65 -33.16 8.84
N SER A 69 -3.11 -33.91 7.83
CA SER A 69 -3.46 -33.36 6.51
C SER A 69 -4.88 -33.78 6.11
N TYR A 70 -5.65 -32.87 5.54
CA TYR A 70 -7.00 -33.12 5.03
C TYR A 70 -7.03 -32.68 3.58
N GLU A 71 -7.13 -33.63 2.66
CA GLU A 71 -6.91 -33.40 1.24
C GLU A 71 -8.12 -33.84 0.42
N ASN A 72 -8.62 -32.94 -0.42
CA ASN A 72 -9.68 -33.22 -1.40
C ASN A 72 -10.97 -33.81 -0.82
N ASN A 73 -11.26 -33.54 0.47
CA ASN A 73 -12.52 -33.98 1.07
C ASN A 73 -13.66 -33.15 0.51
N THR A 74 -14.71 -33.80 0.02
CA THR A 74 -15.86 -33.15 -0.61
C THR A 74 -17.14 -33.54 0.12
N VAL A 75 -17.91 -32.54 0.54
CA VAL A 75 -19.29 -32.73 1.00
C VAL A 75 -20.27 -32.16 -0.03
N ARG A 76 -21.31 -32.93 -0.32
CA ARG A 76 -22.37 -32.59 -1.29
C ARG A 76 -23.71 -32.38 -0.58
N GLY A 77 -24.63 -31.71 -1.28
CA GLY A 77 -25.89 -31.24 -0.70
C GLY A 77 -25.68 -30.00 0.17
N PHE A 78 -26.69 -29.60 0.94
CA PHE A 78 -26.62 -28.43 1.83
C PHE A 78 -25.72 -28.64 3.07
N SER A 79 -24.63 -29.39 2.92
CA SER A 79 -23.74 -29.84 3.98
C SER A 79 -22.52 -28.93 4.15
N GLN A 80 -22.10 -28.74 5.39
CA GLN A 80 -21.02 -27.83 5.79
C GLN A 80 -19.73 -28.58 6.15
N GLY A 81 -18.60 -27.89 6.08
CA GLY A 81 -17.30 -28.44 6.51
C GLY A 81 -16.77 -29.50 5.54
N GLY A 82 -16.15 -29.08 4.43
CA GLY A 82 -15.67 -30.01 3.41
C GLY A 82 -14.68 -31.04 3.97
N ALA A 83 -13.82 -30.66 4.90
CA ALA A 83 -13.03 -31.59 5.70
C ALA A 83 -13.61 -31.79 7.11
N VAL A 84 -13.88 -30.70 7.82
CA VAL A 84 -14.21 -30.73 9.25
C VAL A 84 -15.46 -29.94 9.52
N TYR A 85 -16.39 -30.59 10.20
CA TYR A 85 -17.50 -29.96 10.88
C TYR A 85 -17.34 -30.16 12.38
N ALA A 86 -17.35 -29.07 13.13
CA ALA A 86 -17.11 -29.11 14.57
C ALA A 86 -18.05 -28.18 15.35
N GLY A 87 -18.37 -28.56 16.59
CA GLY A 87 -18.88 -27.63 17.59
C GLY A 87 -17.80 -26.66 18.07
N SER A 88 -16.55 -27.09 18.19
CA SER A 88 -15.37 -26.23 18.41
C SER A 88 -14.11 -26.93 17.90
N VAL A 89 -13.06 -26.19 17.59
CA VAL A 89 -11.80 -26.75 17.07
C VAL A 89 -10.61 -26.27 17.87
N VAL A 90 -9.74 -27.20 18.25
CA VAL A 90 -8.45 -26.92 18.89
C VAL A 90 -7.33 -27.64 18.15
N GLN A 91 -6.40 -26.87 17.58
CA GLN A 91 -5.16 -27.41 17.03
C GLN A 91 -4.01 -27.20 18.03
N GLN A 92 -3.38 -28.29 18.47
CA GLN A 92 -2.16 -28.27 19.29
C GLN A 92 -0.88 -28.37 18.43
N ALA A 93 -1.04 -28.69 17.15
CA ALA A 93 0.03 -28.76 16.15
C ALA A 93 -0.50 -28.31 14.78
N ALA A 94 0.42 -27.95 13.88
CA ALA A 94 0.09 -27.50 12.53
C ALA A 94 -0.71 -28.54 11.74
N VAL A 95 -1.80 -28.11 11.08
CA VAL A 95 -2.67 -28.94 10.25
C VAL A 95 -2.77 -28.35 8.85
N SER A 96 -2.72 -29.20 7.83
CA SER A 96 -2.89 -28.81 6.43
C SER A 96 -4.27 -29.19 5.91
N PHE A 97 -4.95 -28.24 5.27
CA PHE A 97 -6.22 -28.42 4.58
C PHE A 97 -6.06 -28.00 3.13
N THR A 98 -6.10 -28.97 2.21
CA THR A 98 -5.84 -28.73 0.78
C THR A 98 -6.99 -29.25 -0.09
N GLY A 99 -7.53 -28.41 -0.96
CA GLY A 99 -8.51 -28.83 -1.97
C GLY A 99 -9.86 -29.32 -1.42
N ASN A 100 -10.17 -29.04 -0.15
CA ASN A 100 -11.42 -29.50 0.45
C ASN A 100 -12.61 -28.65 -0.02
N ARG A 101 -13.78 -29.26 -0.13
CA ARG A 101 -14.93 -28.70 -0.82
C ARG A 101 -16.25 -28.91 -0.08
N ALA A 102 -17.04 -27.84 0.06
CA ALA A 102 -18.44 -27.89 0.46
C ALA A 102 -19.33 -27.42 -0.70
N GLU A 103 -19.83 -28.35 -1.53
CA GLU A 103 -20.49 -28.04 -2.81
C GLU A 103 -21.88 -27.40 -2.70
N GLY A 104 -22.53 -27.50 -1.54
CA GLY A 104 -23.79 -26.80 -1.26
C GLY A 104 -23.81 -26.13 0.10
N GLY A 105 -22.64 -25.92 0.71
CA GLY A 105 -22.55 -25.35 2.05
C GLY A 105 -21.39 -24.38 2.24
N SER A 106 -21.04 -24.17 3.50
CA SER A 106 -20.01 -23.23 3.97
C SER A 106 -18.85 -23.96 4.64
N GLY A 107 -17.70 -23.31 4.72
CA GLY A 107 -16.50 -23.88 5.34
C GLY A 107 -15.90 -24.97 4.47
N GLY A 108 -15.27 -24.59 3.35
CA GLY A 108 -14.75 -25.56 2.39
C GLY A 108 -13.71 -26.50 3.00
N ALA A 109 -12.88 -26.01 3.94
CA ALA A 109 -12.12 -26.89 4.84
C ALA A 109 -12.87 -27.12 6.15
N LEU A 110 -13.18 -26.05 6.88
CA LEU A 110 -13.62 -26.11 8.27
C LEU A 110 -14.89 -25.28 8.47
N TYR A 111 -15.90 -25.89 9.05
CA TYR A 111 -17.08 -25.22 9.58
C TYR A 111 -17.13 -25.44 11.09
N SER A 112 -17.15 -24.35 11.86
CA SER A 112 -17.27 -24.40 13.33
C SER A 112 -18.47 -23.59 13.82
N ARG A 113 -19.20 -24.14 14.79
CA ARG A 113 -20.25 -23.41 15.51
C ARG A 113 -19.73 -22.62 16.71
N GLY A 114 -18.62 -23.06 17.30
CA GLY A 114 -18.01 -22.48 18.50
C GLY A 114 -16.58 -22.06 18.26
N ASN A 115 -15.77 -22.08 19.31
CA ASN A 115 -14.41 -21.54 19.31
C ASN A 115 -13.47 -22.29 18.36
N VAL A 116 -12.51 -21.57 17.78
CA VAL A 116 -11.52 -22.13 16.86
C VAL A 116 -10.12 -21.65 17.26
N GLN A 117 -9.22 -22.57 17.58
CA GLN A 117 -7.78 -22.33 17.72
C GLN A 117 -7.05 -22.99 16.55
N VAL A 118 -6.46 -22.18 15.68
CA VAL A 118 -5.59 -22.63 14.58
C VAL A 118 -4.13 -22.51 15.02
N ALA A 119 -3.42 -23.63 15.01
CA ALA A 119 -2.04 -23.70 15.47
C ALA A 119 -1.10 -22.98 14.50
N ALA A 120 0.03 -22.51 15.04
CA ALA A 120 1.06 -21.87 14.25
C ALA A 120 1.53 -22.79 13.11
N GLY A 121 1.64 -22.26 11.90
CA GLY A 121 2.07 -23.01 10.73
C GLY A 121 1.01 -23.82 9.99
N SER A 122 -0.26 -23.76 10.40
CA SER A 122 -1.34 -24.44 9.67
C SER A 122 -1.59 -23.83 8.30
N SER A 123 -1.97 -24.64 7.32
CA SER A 123 -2.14 -24.20 5.93
C SER A 123 -3.52 -24.52 5.38
N PHE A 124 -4.17 -23.55 4.76
CA PHE A 124 -5.44 -23.69 4.05
C PHE A 124 -5.25 -23.31 2.59
N SER A 125 -5.15 -24.31 1.72
CA SER A 125 -4.84 -24.12 0.30
C SER A 125 -5.95 -24.65 -0.62
N GLY A 126 -6.43 -23.82 -1.54
CA GLY A 126 -7.33 -24.29 -2.60
C GLY A 126 -8.68 -24.84 -2.11
N ASN A 127 -9.10 -24.50 -0.88
CA ASN A 127 -10.37 -24.98 -0.35
C ASN A 127 -11.54 -24.16 -0.92
N ALA A 128 -12.69 -24.78 -1.09
CA ALA A 128 -13.82 -24.21 -1.81
C ALA A 128 -15.16 -24.43 -1.12
N ALA A 129 -15.97 -23.39 -1.01
CA ALA A 129 -17.34 -23.47 -0.49
C ALA A 129 -18.33 -22.87 -1.49
N ALA A 130 -19.53 -23.43 -1.59
CA ALA A 130 -20.59 -22.87 -2.42
C ALA A 130 -21.21 -21.60 -1.81
N HIS A 131 -21.15 -21.45 -0.49
CA HIS A 131 -21.70 -20.28 0.21
C HIS A 131 -20.59 -19.43 0.82
N ASN A 132 -20.21 -19.66 2.07
CA ASN A 132 -19.31 -18.76 2.80
C ASN A 132 -18.05 -19.48 3.30
N GLY A 133 -16.94 -18.75 3.39
CA GLY A 133 -15.71 -19.24 4.02
C GLY A 133 -15.09 -20.39 3.24
N GLY A 134 -14.34 -20.10 2.16
CA GLY A 134 -13.74 -21.13 1.32
C GLY A 134 -12.79 -22.04 2.10
N ALA A 135 -12.05 -21.49 3.06
CA ALA A 135 -11.31 -22.27 4.04
C ALA A 135 -12.13 -22.46 5.33
N LEU A 136 -12.43 -21.35 6.01
CA LEU A 136 -13.00 -21.35 7.36
C LEU A 136 -14.32 -20.57 7.38
N CYS A 137 -15.37 -21.19 7.91
CA CYS A 137 -16.64 -20.52 8.15
C CYS A 137 -17.04 -20.65 9.63
N LEU A 138 -17.31 -19.50 10.24
CA LEU A 138 -18.06 -19.40 11.49
C LEU A 138 -19.33 -18.61 11.22
N ASP A 139 -20.46 -19.30 11.27
CA ASP A 139 -21.76 -18.64 11.12
C ASP A 139 -22.18 -17.93 12.41
N ALA A 140 -23.19 -17.07 12.35
CA ALA A 140 -23.66 -16.28 13.50
C ALA A 140 -23.94 -17.20 14.72
N ASN A 141 -23.62 -16.70 15.92
CA ASN A 141 -23.85 -17.44 17.15
C ASN A 141 -25.35 -17.39 17.47
N ASP A 142 -25.93 -18.54 17.81
CA ASP A 142 -27.30 -18.64 18.34
C ASP A 142 -27.30 -18.54 19.89
N GLY A 143 -26.12 -18.43 20.52
CA GLY A 143 -25.92 -18.42 21.97
C GLY A 143 -25.40 -17.11 22.56
N GLU A 144 -25.45 -16.99 23.88
CA GLU A 144 -25.22 -15.75 24.64
C GLU A 144 -23.78 -15.54 25.15
N GLU A 145 -22.78 -16.19 24.52
CA GLU A 145 -21.37 -16.07 24.94
C GLU A 145 -20.45 -15.57 23.82
N GLU A 146 -19.37 -14.87 24.22
CA GLU A 146 -18.31 -14.44 23.30
C GLU A 146 -17.63 -15.67 22.66
N ARG A 147 -17.46 -15.62 21.34
CA ARG A 147 -16.80 -16.68 20.58
C ARG A 147 -15.46 -16.21 20.05
N THR A 148 -14.46 -17.08 20.06
CA THR A 148 -13.09 -16.74 19.65
C THR A 148 -12.62 -17.56 18.46
N VAL A 149 -11.91 -16.90 17.57
CA VAL A 149 -11.16 -17.50 16.46
C VAL A 149 -9.75 -16.98 16.56
N ASN A 150 -8.80 -17.84 16.87
CA ASN A 150 -7.40 -17.48 17.01
C ASN A 150 -6.60 -18.16 15.91
N VAL A 151 -5.85 -17.36 15.15
CA VAL A 151 -4.94 -17.80 14.11
C VAL A 151 -3.54 -17.36 14.49
N GLU A 152 -2.68 -18.32 14.78
CA GLU A 152 -1.30 -18.07 15.23
C GLU A 152 -0.31 -17.92 14.05
N GLY A 153 0.92 -17.53 14.37
CA GLY A 153 1.96 -17.20 13.39
C GLY A 153 2.24 -18.31 12.37
N GLY A 154 2.61 -17.93 11.15
CA GLY A 154 2.94 -18.86 10.08
C GLY A 154 1.76 -19.54 9.40
N CYS A 155 0.52 -19.19 9.75
CA CYS A 155 -0.64 -19.70 9.04
C CYS A 155 -0.76 -19.08 7.63
N SER A 156 -1.12 -19.90 6.65
CA SER A 156 -1.32 -19.44 5.27
C SER A 156 -2.71 -19.79 4.74
N PHE A 157 -3.40 -18.83 4.15
CA PHE A 157 -4.67 -18.99 3.45
C PHE A 157 -4.49 -18.62 1.98
N THR A 158 -4.32 -19.62 1.13
CA THR A 158 -3.93 -19.40 -0.26
C THR A 158 -4.90 -20.03 -1.24
N GLY A 159 -5.38 -19.29 -2.23
CA GLY A 159 -6.17 -19.86 -3.32
C GLY A 159 -7.57 -20.34 -2.91
N ASN A 160 -8.08 -19.95 -1.74
CA ASN A 160 -9.39 -20.41 -1.27
C ASN A 160 -10.53 -19.66 -1.96
N SER A 161 -11.68 -20.31 -2.10
CA SER A 161 -12.81 -19.74 -2.84
C SER A 161 -14.16 -19.97 -2.15
N ALA A 162 -15.02 -18.95 -2.19
CA ALA A 162 -16.39 -19.04 -1.71
C ALA A 162 -17.36 -18.51 -2.78
N GLY A 163 -18.49 -19.19 -2.97
CA GLY A 163 -19.51 -18.75 -3.92
C GLY A 163 -20.18 -17.44 -3.55
N ASN A 164 -20.25 -17.10 -2.26
CA ASN A 164 -20.85 -15.86 -1.76
C ASN A 164 -19.81 -14.95 -1.07
N LEU A 165 -19.36 -15.28 0.14
CA LEU A 165 -18.57 -14.37 1.01
C LEU A 165 -17.38 -15.06 1.67
N GLY A 166 -16.34 -14.28 1.95
CA GLY A 166 -15.14 -14.73 2.67
C GLY A 166 -14.38 -15.80 1.90
N GLY A 167 -13.63 -15.39 0.87
CA GLY A 167 -12.90 -16.32 0.00
C GLY A 167 -12.04 -17.31 0.79
N ALA A 168 -11.34 -16.84 1.82
CA ALA A 168 -10.73 -17.71 2.83
C ALA A 168 -11.62 -17.85 4.07
N VAL A 169 -11.92 -16.75 4.74
CA VAL A 169 -12.55 -16.77 6.07
C VAL A 169 -13.85 -15.99 6.04
N TYR A 170 -14.92 -16.59 6.54
CA TYR A 170 -16.17 -15.90 6.86
C TYR A 170 -16.41 -15.99 8.36
N VAL A 171 -16.62 -14.84 8.99
CA VAL A 171 -16.97 -14.74 10.41
C VAL A 171 -18.19 -13.85 10.58
N SER A 172 -19.18 -14.38 11.30
CA SER A 172 -20.37 -13.63 11.70
C SER A 172 -20.53 -13.60 13.21
N GLY A 173 -20.95 -12.46 13.76
CA GLY A 173 -21.26 -12.28 15.18
C GLY A 173 -22.73 -12.01 15.43
N GLY A 174 -23.32 -12.67 16.42
CA GLY A 174 -24.77 -12.65 16.68
C GLY A 174 -25.28 -11.37 17.37
N SER A 175 -24.58 -10.88 18.40
CA SER A 175 -24.98 -9.68 19.15
C SER A 175 -23.78 -8.90 19.69
N ALA A 176 -24.01 -7.66 20.15
CA ALA A 176 -22.97 -6.83 20.76
C ALA A 176 -22.51 -7.35 22.13
N GLU A 177 -23.39 -8.05 22.85
CA GLU A 177 -23.13 -8.66 24.15
C GLU A 177 -22.34 -9.96 24.02
N ALA A 178 -22.55 -10.70 22.93
CA ALA A 178 -21.87 -11.94 22.58
C ALA A 178 -21.19 -11.83 21.19
N PRO A 179 -20.15 -10.98 21.05
CA PRO A 179 -19.49 -10.79 19.76
C PRO A 179 -18.66 -12.02 19.39
N THR A 180 -18.25 -12.10 18.13
CA THR A 180 -17.17 -13.01 17.72
C THR A 180 -15.86 -12.25 17.60
N VAL A 181 -14.81 -12.71 18.28
CA VAL A 181 -13.47 -12.12 18.24
C VAL A 181 -12.59 -12.94 17.31
N LEU A 182 -12.11 -12.33 16.23
CA LEU A 182 -11.14 -12.93 15.33
C LEU A 182 -9.76 -12.32 15.60
N ASN A 183 -8.87 -13.13 16.16
CA ASN A 183 -7.49 -12.78 16.44
C ASN A 183 -6.57 -13.36 15.36
N LEU A 184 -5.84 -12.50 14.65
CA LEU A 184 -4.74 -12.87 13.79
C LEU A 184 -3.45 -12.44 14.49
N ARG A 185 -2.61 -13.40 14.89
CA ARG A 185 -1.40 -13.16 15.68
C ARG A 185 -0.18 -13.62 14.93
N SER A 186 0.71 -12.68 14.61
CA SER A 186 2.01 -12.97 14.00
C SER A 186 3.11 -12.70 15.03
N THR A 187 3.77 -13.76 15.49
CA THR A 187 4.78 -13.73 16.58
C THR A 187 6.14 -14.27 16.14
N ASP A 188 6.30 -14.62 14.86
CA ASP A 188 7.53 -15.11 14.26
C ASP A 188 7.76 -14.37 12.94
N SER A 189 8.82 -13.56 12.88
CA SER A 189 9.14 -12.72 11.72
C SER A 189 9.50 -13.52 10.47
N THR A 190 9.87 -14.80 10.62
CA THR A 190 10.16 -15.70 9.51
C THR A 190 8.91 -16.38 8.96
N ARG A 191 7.79 -16.30 9.68
CA ARG A 191 6.55 -17.03 9.40
C ARG A 191 5.34 -16.09 9.57
N PRO A 192 5.06 -15.22 8.60
CA PRO A 192 3.90 -14.34 8.68
C PRO A 192 2.58 -15.11 8.62
N VAL A 193 1.53 -14.53 9.21
CA VAL A 193 0.15 -14.92 8.87
C VAL A 193 -0.15 -14.31 7.49
N SER A 194 -0.54 -15.13 6.52
CA SER A 194 -0.66 -14.69 5.12
C SER A 194 -1.98 -15.09 4.47
N PHE A 195 -2.53 -14.17 3.66
CA PHE A 195 -3.69 -14.39 2.82
C PHE A 195 -3.38 -13.94 1.39
N SER A 196 -3.50 -14.84 0.42
CA SER A 196 -3.22 -14.55 -0.99
C SER A 196 -4.07 -15.37 -1.96
N GLY A 197 -4.52 -14.74 -3.05
CA GLY A 197 -5.27 -15.40 -4.12
C GLY A 197 -6.62 -15.96 -3.68
N ASN A 198 -7.27 -15.38 -2.67
CA ASN A 198 -8.57 -15.82 -2.17
C ASN A 198 -9.71 -15.05 -2.85
N PHE A 199 -10.80 -15.74 -3.20
CA PHE A 199 -11.88 -15.16 -3.99
C PHE A 199 -13.26 -15.46 -3.42
N ARG A 200 -14.08 -14.42 -3.27
CA ARG A 200 -15.53 -14.57 -3.08
C ARG A 200 -16.26 -14.51 -4.41
N GLY A 201 -17.53 -14.92 -4.48
CA GLY A 201 -18.27 -14.92 -5.74
C GLY A 201 -17.76 -15.95 -6.76
N ARG A 202 -16.87 -16.86 -6.33
CA ARG A 202 -16.26 -17.87 -7.21
C ARG A 202 -16.89 -19.22 -6.87
N SER A 203 -17.52 -19.83 -7.86
CA SER A 203 -18.11 -21.16 -7.71
C SER A 203 -17.05 -22.16 -7.26
N ALA A 204 -17.45 -23.12 -6.42
CA ALA A 204 -16.54 -24.14 -5.93
C ALA A 204 -15.82 -24.81 -7.11
N GLY A 205 -14.49 -24.98 -7.00
CA GLY A 205 -13.53 -25.51 -8.00
C GLY A 205 -13.60 -24.94 -9.42
N ALA A 206 -14.15 -23.74 -9.59
CA ALA A 206 -13.81 -22.91 -10.74
C ALA A 206 -12.41 -22.31 -10.54
N SER A 207 -11.62 -22.21 -11.61
CA SER A 207 -10.31 -21.52 -11.60
C SER A 207 -10.41 -20.03 -11.96
N THR A 208 -11.57 -19.58 -12.45
CA THR A 208 -11.82 -18.21 -12.91
C THR A 208 -13.09 -17.63 -12.29
N GLY A 209 -13.23 -16.30 -12.33
CA GLY A 209 -14.37 -15.57 -11.79
C GLY A 209 -14.21 -15.19 -10.32
N GLY A 210 -15.22 -14.52 -9.77
CA GLY A 210 -15.19 -13.96 -8.41
C GLY A 210 -14.38 -12.66 -8.29
N VAL A 211 -14.34 -12.13 -7.07
CA VAL A 211 -13.63 -10.91 -6.69
C VAL A 211 -12.64 -11.24 -5.57
N PRO A 212 -11.39 -10.73 -5.60
CA PRO A 212 -10.44 -10.93 -4.51
C PRO A 212 -11.04 -10.54 -3.16
N ASN A 213 -11.01 -11.45 -2.20
CA ASN A 213 -11.46 -11.23 -0.82
C ASN A 213 -10.94 -12.34 0.09
N SER A 214 -10.13 -11.97 1.08
CA SER A 214 -9.61 -12.89 2.08
C SER A 214 -10.67 -13.20 3.14
N ILE A 215 -11.11 -12.15 3.83
CA ILE A 215 -11.98 -12.27 5.01
C ILE A 215 -13.23 -11.45 4.78
N THR A 216 -14.40 -12.04 5.06
CA THR A 216 -15.65 -11.30 5.22
C THR A 216 -16.09 -11.31 6.68
N VAL A 217 -16.45 -10.13 7.16
CA VAL A 217 -16.97 -9.88 8.50
C VAL A 217 -18.42 -9.44 8.41
N MET A 218 -19.29 -10.00 9.26
CA MET A 218 -20.71 -9.67 9.33
C MET A 218 -21.22 -9.59 10.78
N GLY A 219 -22.14 -8.66 11.08
CA GLY A 219 -22.75 -8.53 12.40
C GLY A 219 -21.80 -7.91 13.42
N HIS A 220 -21.59 -8.61 14.54
CA HIS A 220 -20.86 -8.12 15.71
C HIS A 220 -19.50 -8.82 15.87
N VAL A 221 -18.50 -8.39 15.10
CA VAL A 221 -17.17 -9.03 15.10
C VAL A 221 -16.09 -8.04 15.53
N ARG A 222 -15.22 -8.46 16.44
CA ARG A 222 -14.01 -7.72 16.81
C ARG A 222 -12.81 -8.38 16.16
N LEU A 223 -12.23 -7.70 15.17
CA LEU A 223 -11.04 -8.17 14.46
C LEU A 223 -9.80 -7.55 15.12
N VAL A 224 -8.94 -8.40 15.68
CA VAL A 224 -7.67 -7.99 16.27
C VAL A 224 -6.54 -8.54 15.41
N MET A 225 -5.81 -7.64 14.76
CA MET A 225 -4.62 -7.98 14.00
C MET A 225 -3.41 -7.57 14.83
N HIS A 226 -2.70 -8.57 15.35
CA HIS A 226 -1.54 -8.37 16.21
C HIS A 226 -0.28 -8.87 15.50
N ALA A 227 0.76 -8.04 15.51
CA ALA A 227 2.08 -8.43 15.05
C ALA A 227 3.12 -7.97 16.07
N ASP A 228 3.95 -8.90 16.54
CA ASP A 228 5.13 -8.59 17.34
C ASP A 228 6.15 -7.78 16.53
N PRO A 229 7.17 -7.16 17.16
CA PRO A 229 8.24 -6.48 16.44
C PRO A 229 8.80 -7.33 15.29
N ASP A 230 9.04 -6.69 14.14
CA ASP A 230 9.51 -7.32 12.90
C ASP A 230 8.60 -8.42 12.29
N CYS A 231 7.44 -8.69 12.90
CA CYS A 231 6.48 -9.67 12.39
C CYS A 231 5.46 -9.01 11.45
N LEU A 232 4.84 -9.84 10.61
CA LEU A 232 3.91 -9.40 9.57
C LEU A 232 2.61 -10.22 9.58
N VAL A 233 1.49 -9.52 9.51
CA VAL A 233 0.22 -10.06 9.00
C VAL A 233 0.05 -9.52 7.58
N SER A 234 0.11 -10.40 6.57
CA SER A 234 0.02 -10.04 5.16
C SER A 234 -1.35 -10.38 4.60
N MET A 235 -2.07 -9.37 4.11
CA MET A 235 -3.33 -9.52 3.41
C MET A 235 -3.22 -8.97 1.99
N GLU A 236 -2.87 -9.83 1.04
CA GLU A 236 -2.81 -9.44 -0.37
C GLU A 236 -4.22 -9.22 -0.93
N ASP A 237 -5.17 -10.09 -0.56
CA ASP A 237 -6.58 -9.90 -0.93
C ASP A 237 -7.36 -9.14 0.16
N PRO A 238 -8.33 -8.28 -0.22
CA PRO A 238 -9.02 -7.37 0.69
C PRO A 238 -9.83 -8.00 1.83
N LEU A 239 -10.02 -7.20 2.89
CA LEU A 239 -11.11 -7.34 3.85
C LEU A 239 -12.42 -6.82 3.27
N TYR A 240 -13.53 -7.41 3.68
CA TYR A 240 -14.84 -6.92 3.30
C TYR A 240 -15.87 -7.03 4.44
N SER A 241 -16.68 -5.99 4.58
CA SER A 241 -17.92 -6.01 5.36
C SER A 241 -19.01 -5.23 4.63
N PHE A 242 -20.25 -5.33 5.10
CA PHE A 242 -21.38 -4.62 4.51
C PHE A 242 -21.81 -3.43 5.35
N ALA A 243 -22.06 -2.31 4.68
CA ALA A 243 -22.69 -1.13 5.27
C ALA A 243 -24.02 -1.51 5.94
N GLY A 244 -24.28 -0.98 7.14
CA GLY A 244 -25.50 -1.23 7.91
C GLY A 244 -25.57 -2.58 8.64
N TYR A 245 -24.84 -3.61 8.19
CA TYR A 245 -24.83 -4.94 8.83
C TYR A 245 -23.68 -5.16 9.78
N SER A 246 -22.63 -4.35 9.69
CA SER A 246 -21.39 -4.55 10.45
C SER A 246 -20.99 -3.31 11.26
N SER A 247 -21.89 -2.34 11.44
CA SER A 247 -21.58 -1.05 12.10
C SER A 247 -21.11 -1.18 13.55
N THR A 248 -21.41 -2.31 14.19
CA THR A 248 -21.01 -2.69 15.55
C THR A 248 -19.78 -3.59 15.61
N SER A 249 -19.25 -4.01 14.45
CA SER A 249 -17.94 -4.65 14.37
C SER A 249 -16.82 -3.64 14.60
N SER A 250 -15.58 -4.10 14.70
CA SER A 250 -14.39 -3.24 14.75
C SER A 250 -13.15 -3.95 14.23
N LEU A 251 -12.17 -3.16 13.79
CA LEU A 251 -10.82 -3.65 13.51
C LEU A 251 -9.80 -2.88 14.36
N ARG A 252 -8.93 -3.61 15.04
CA ARG A 252 -7.81 -3.07 15.81
C ARG A 252 -6.49 -3.65 15.30
N LYS A 253 -5.59 -2.80 14.83
CA LYS A 253 -4.19 -3.16 14.64
C LYS A 253 -3.42 -2.89 15.93
N THR A 254 -2.77 -3.93 16.48
CA THR A 254 -1.99 -3.87 17.73
C THR A 254 -0.59 -4.47 17.54
N GLY A 255 0.28 -4.27 18.54
CA GLY A 255 1.68 -4.70 18.51
C GLY A 255 2.56 -3.85 17.58
N GLU A 256 3.88 -3.91 17.74
CA GLU A 256 4.83 -3.05 17.04
C GLU A 256 5.10 -3.47 15.58
N GLY A 257 4.69 -4.69 15.19
CA GLY A 257 4.87 -5.22 13.85
C GLY A 257 3.96 -4.60 12.79
N THR A 258 3.94 -5.23 11.62
CA THR A 258 3.29 -4.71 10.42
C THR A 258 2.00 -5.45 10.07
N LEU A 259 0.96 -4.70 9.68
CA LEU A 259 -0.16 -5.20 8.89
C LEU A 259 -0.01 -4.70 7.45
N GLY A 260 0.20 -5.59 6.50
CA GLY A 260 0.27 -5.27 5.07
C GLY A 260 -1.05 -5.51 4.37
N LEU A 261 -1.57 -4.51 3.65
CA LEU A 261 -2.77 -4.62 2.83
C LEU A 261 -2.42 -4.37 1.35
N GLY A 262 -2.78 -5.31 0.48
CA GLY A 262 -2.48 -5.29 -0.96
C GLY A 262 -3.61 -4.73 -1.84
N GLY A 263 -4.86 -4.86 -1.42
CA GLY A 263 -6.05 -4.40 -2.17
C GLY A 263 -6.93 -3.40 -1.41
N ILE A 264 -8.06 -3.05 -2.00
CA ILE A 264 -9.03 -2.11 -1.41
C ILE A 264 -9.95 -2.85 -0.45
N SER A 265 -9.71 -2.67 0.85
CA SER A 265 -10.55 -3.19 1.92
C SER A 265 -11.75 -2.30 2.17
N LEU A 266 -12.94 -2.91 2.28
CA LEU A 266 -14.18 -2.22 2.61
C LEU A 266 -14.58 -2.56 4.04
N CYS A 267 -14.36 -1.61 4.95
CA CYS A 267 -14.52 -1.77 6.38
C CYS A 267 -15.61 -0.83 6.88
N HIS A 268 -16.87 -1.26 6.88
CA HIS A 268 -18.02 -0.44 7.31
C HIS A 268 -18.21 -0.42 8.85
N PHE A 269 -17.12 -0.17 9.56
CA PHE A 269 -17.02 -0.15 11.02
C PHE A 269 -15.83 0.70 11.48
N PRO A 270 -15.68 0.98 12.79
CA PRO A 270 -14.53 1.69 13.31
C PRO A 270 -13.24 0.89 13.12
N VAL A 271 -12.19 1.59 12.71
CA VAL A 271 -10.83 1.04 12.58
C VAL A 271 -9.90 1.81 13.50
N SER A 272 -9.13 1.11 14.34
CA SER A 272 -8.06 1.69 15.14
C SER A 272 -6.70 1.12 14.77
N VAL A 273 -5.71 2.01 14.68
CA VAL A 273 -4.29 1.65 14.59
C VAL A 273 -3.62 2.07 15.89
N GLU A 274 -3.39 1.10 16.76
CA GLU A 274 -2.99 1.35 18.14
C GLU A 274 -1.49 1.19 18.38
N GLY A 275 -0.78 0.58 17.43
CA GLY A 275 0.66 0.39 17.48
C GLY A 275 1.21 -0.23 16.20
N GLY A 276 2.51 -0.08 16.01
CA GLY A 276 3.23 -0.57 14.84
C GLY A 276 2.79 0.08 13.54
N THR A 277 2.92 -0.67 12.43
CA THR A 277 2.72 -0.12 11.08
C THR A 277 1.51 -0.76 10.38
N VAL A 278 0.69 0.05 9.70
CA VAL A 278 -0.20 -0.43 8.64
C VAL A 278 0.35 0.04 7.29
N ARG A 279 0.70 -0.92 6.43
CA ARG A 279 1.31 -0.68 5.12
C ARG A 279 0.29 -0.92 4.01
N LEU A 280 -0.01 0.13 3.25
CA LEU A 280 -0.85 0.07 2.05
C LEU A 280 0.01 0.06 0.79
N GLY A 281 -0.14 -0.98 -0.03
CA GLY A 281 0.46 -1.05 -1.35
C GLY A 281 -0.08 -0.01 -2.34
N THR A 282 0.50 0.04 -3.55
CA THR A 282 0.22 1.07 -4.57
C THR A 282 -1.26 1.16 -4.97
N ASN A 283 -1.98 0.04 -4.99
CA ASN A 283 -3.41 -0.02 -5.31
C ASN A 283 -4.28 -0.37 -4.10
N ALA A 284 -3.68 -0.44 -2.91
CA ALA A 284 -4.39 -0.76 -1.68
C ALA A 284 -5.07 0.49 -1.09
N GLY A 285 -6.11 0.25 -0.29
CA GLY A 285 -6.81 1.27 0.47
C GLY A 285 -7.74 0.67 1.52
N VAL A 286 -8.21 1.48 2.46
CA VAL A 286 -9.22 1.11 3.45
C VAL A 286 -10.35 2.13 3.39
N ARG A 287 -11.57 1.70 3.13
CA ARG A 287 -12.71 2.59 2.83
C ARG A 287 -13.98 2.20 3.57
N GLY A 288 -14.90 3.14 3.66
CA GLY A 288 -16.23 2.94 4.26
C GLY A 288 -16.23 2.99 5.78
N MET A 289 -15.08 3.29 6.41
CA MET A 289 -14.94 3.27 7.86
C MET A 289 -15.87 4.27 8.51
N THR A 290 -16.57 3.85 9.55
CA THR A 290 -17.42 4.76 10.33
C THR A 290 -16.58 5.67 11.22
N ARG A 291 -15.33 5.31 11.48
CA ARG A 291 -14.31 6.11 12.16
C ARG A 291 -12.92 5.53 11.90
N LEU A 292 -11.90 6.38 11.88
CA LEU A 292 -10.50 5.98 11.95
C LEU A 292 -9.81 6.67 13.14
N ASP A 293 -9.21 5.88 14.03
CA ASP A 293 -8.41 6.36 15.16
C ASP A 293 -6.96 5.85 15.02
N VAL A 294 -5.98 6.76 14.99
CA VAL A 294 -4.55 6.40 14.92
C VAL A 294 -3.84 6.93 16.16
N ALA A 295 -3.32 6.00 16.95
CA ALA A 295 -2.70 6.28 18.24
C ALA A 295 -1.30 6.89 18.09
N ALA A 296 -0.81 7.44 19.20
CA ALA A 296 0.55 7.94 19.34
C ALA A 296 1.58 6.86 18.96
N GLY A 297 2.59 7.24 18.17
CA GLY A 297 3.66 6.34 17.72
C GLY A 297 3.26 5.30 16.67
N ALA A 298 1.99 5.18 16.30
CA ALA A 298 1.57 4.30 15.20
C ALA A 298 2.00 4.89 13.84
N CYS A 299 2.29 4.01 12.88
CA CYS A 299 2.74 4.38 11.54
C CYS A 299 1.72 4.00 10.46
N LEU A 300 1.33 4.97 9.63
CA LEU A 300 0.64 4.72 8.37
C LEU A 300 1.66 4.77 7.23
N SER A 301 1.90 3.63 6.59
CA SER A 301 2.84 3.50 5.48
C SER A 301 2.12 3.36 4.13
N PHE A 302 2.59 4.10 3.13
CA PHE A 302 1.98 4.20 1.80
C PHE A 302 3.00 3.93 0.71
N SER A 303 2.66 3.05 -0.23
CA SER A 303 3.23 3.11 -1.59
C SER A 303 2.31 3.96 -2.46
N LEU A 304 2.84 5.08 -2.97
CA LEU A 304 2.04 6.03 -3.73
C LEU A 304 1.99 5.67 -5.23
N PRO A 305 0.81 5.77 -5.87
CA PRO A 305 0.71 5.58 -7.31
C PRO A 305 1.32 6.78 -8.04
N ARG A 306 1.81 6.54 -9.26
CA ARG A 306 2.35 7.61 -10.11
C ARG A 306 1.31 8.67 -10.44
N ASN A 307 0.09 8.25 -10.77
CA ASN A 307 -1.03 9.15 -11.00
C ASN A 307 -1.88 9.16 -9.72
N PRO A 308 -1.91 10.29 -8.99
CA PRO A 308 -2.71 10.38 -7.77
C PRO A 308 -4.21 10.16 -8.07
N SER A 309 -4.88 9.38 -7.22
CA SER A 309 -6.33 9.20 -7.28
C SER A 309 -7.06 10.34 -6.58
N GLN A 310 -8.30 10.62 -7.00
CA GLN A 310 -9.17 11.54 -6.25
C GLN A 310 -9.59 10.98 -4.89
N GLU A 311 -9.61 9.66 -4.74
CA GLU A 311 -9.94 8.98 -3.50
C GLU A 311 -8.70 8.84 -2.63
N ALA A 312 -8.87 9.03 -1.32
CA ALA A 312 -7.82 8.83 -0.35
C ALA A 312 -7.50 7.34 -0.14
N LYS A 313 -6.26 7.06 0.27
CA LYS A 313 -5.82 5.71 0.66
C LYS A 313 -6.59 5.19 1.88
N TRP A 314 -6.83 6.04 2.86
CA TRP A 314 -7.79 5.84 3.95
C TRP A 314 -8.99 6.76 3.76
N SER A 315 -10.19 6.21 3.65
CA SER A 315 -11.42 6.98 3.46
C SER A 315 -12.46 6.56 4.50
N ALA A 316 -12.66 7.39 5.51
CA ALA A 316 -13.73 7.24 6.48
C ALA A 316 -14.98 8.00 6.02
N GLU A 317 -16.16 7.41 6.23
CA GLU A 317 -17.46 8.07 6.14
C GLU A 317 -17.81 8.84 7.43
N GLY A 318 -17.00 8.67 8.48
CA GLY A 318 -17.08 9.43 9.72
C GLY A 318 -15.78 10.15 10.07
N PRO A 319 -15.59 10.52 11.35
CA PRO A 319 -14.45 11.32 11.77
C PRO A 319 -13.14 10.52 11.73
N VAL A 320 -12.05 11.24 11.53
CA VAL A 320 -10.67 10.73 11.62
C VAL A 320 -9.96 11.46 12.75
N SER A 321 -9.31 10.70 13.63
CA SER A 321 -8.43 11.22 14.67
C SER A 321 -7.01 10.68 14.45
N LEU A 322 -6.07 11.59 14.19
CA LEU A 322 -4.64 11.29 14.09
C LEU A 322 -3.91 11.94 15.25
N ASP A 323 -3.27 11.13 16.09
CA ASP A 323 -2.37 11.66 17.11
C ASP A 323 -1.20 12.43 16.46
N SER A 324 -0.74 13.52 17.08
CA SER A 324 0.33 14.35 16.52
C SER A 324 1.70 13.65 16.44
N THR A 325 1.87 12.55 17.18
CA THR A 325 3.09 11.73 17.16
C THR A 325 2.99 10.52 16.22
N ALA A 326 1.86 10.35 15.51
CA ALA A 326 1.76 9.35 14.47
C ALA A 326 2.77 9.64 13.34
N GLU A 327 3.31 8.58 12.75
CA GLU A 327 4.27 8.66 11.64
C GLU A 327 3.54 8.38 10.31
N ILE A 328 3.81 9.20 9.30
CA ILE A 328 3.46 8.91 7.91
C ILE A 328 4.73 8.45 7.19
N ARG A 329 4.74 7.23 6.66
CA ARG A 329 5.87 6.71 5.87
C ARG A 329 5.50 6.55 4.42
N VAL A 330 6.30 7.11 3.52
CA VAL A 330 5.97 7.19 2.09
C VAL A 330 7.05 6.53 1.24
N ALA A 331 6.63 5.60 0.38
CA ALA A 331 7.40 5.15 -0.77
C ALA A 331 6.84 5.81 -2.04
N LEU A 332 7.69 6.58 -2.72
CA LEU A 332 7.32 7.35 -3.89
C LEU A 332 7.39 6.50 -5.17
N PRO A 333 6.56 6.79 -6.19
CA PRO A 333 6.69 6.17 -7.50
C PRO A 333 8.00 6.61 -8.17
N VAL A 334 8.49 5.81 -9.12
CA VAL A 334 9.66 6.17 -9.93
C VAL A 334 9.34 7.45 -10.73
N MET A 335 10.24 8.45 -10.62
CA MET A 335 10.13 9.71 -11.35
C MET A 335 10.44 9.53 -12.84
N ALA A 336 9.74 10.27 -13.71
CA ALA A 336 9.95 10.22 -15.16
C ALA A 336 10.51 11.53 -15.78
N GLY A 337 10.94 12.50 -14.98
CA GLY A 337 11.61 13.73 -15.43
C GLY A 337 10.74 14.81 -16.07
N LYS A 338 9.41 14.62 -16.14
CA LYS A 338 8.44 15.61 -16.65
C LYS A 338 7.24 15.79 -15.73
N GLU A 339 7.44 15.52 -14.44
CA GLU A 339 6.36 15.57 -13.47
C GLU A 339 5.93 17.03 -13.24
N GLN A 340 4.62 17.25 -13.30
CA GLN A 340 4.01 18.50 -12.84
C GLN A 340 3.80 18.43 -11.33
N GLU A 341 3.19 19.46 -10.74
CA GLU A 341 2.77 19.40 -9.35
C GLU A 341 1.88 18.18 -9.10
N GLN A 342 2.20 17.43 -8.04
CA GLN A 342 1.49 16.21 -7.69
C GLN A 342 0.86 16.36 -6.30
N SER A 343 -0.34 15.80 -6.11
CA SER A 343 -1.01 15.77 -4.80
C SER A 343 -1.66 14.42 -4.53
N TRP A 344 -1.24 13.76 -3.44
CA TRP A 344 -1.78 12.48 -3.01
C TRP A 344 -2.61 12.65 -1.74
N LYS A 345 -3.89 12.28 -1.82
CA LYS A 345 -4.74 12.17 -0.63
C LYS A 345 -4.41 10.90 0.14
N LEU A 346 -3.90 11.07 1.35
CA LEU A 346 -3.48 9.96 2.20
C LEU A 346 -4.63 9.47 3.07
N VAL A 347 -5.31 10.40 3.75
CA VAL A 347 -6.38 10.13 4.71
C VAL A 347 -7.50 11.14 4.50
N GLU A 348 -8.75 10.69 4.52
CA GLU A 348 -9.94 11.54 4.39
C GLU A 348 -11.04 11.07 5.34
N GLY A 349 -11.78 12.02 5.91
CA GLY A 349 -12.96 11.78 6.75
C GLY A 349 -13.92 12.97 6.72
N THR A 350 -15.03 12.87 7.47
CA THR A 350 -15.96 14.01 7.62
C THR A 350 -15.33 15.17 8.39
N THR A 351 -14.47 14.82 9.35
CA THR A 351 -13.55 15.74 10.03
C THR A 351 -12.20 15.06 10.17
N LEU A 352 -11.15 15.87 10.26
CA LEU A 352 -9.80 15.42 10.56
C LEU A 352 -9.29 16.18 11.78
N SER A 353 -9.19 15.48 12.91
CA SER A 353 -8.71 16.01 14.17
C SER A 353 -7.24 15.63 14.37
N MET A 354 -6.39 16.65 14.52
CA MET A 354 -4.97 16.52 14.82
C MET A 354 -4.51 17.76 15.61
N ALA A 355 -3.65 17.57 16.62
CA ALA A 355 -3.08 18.69 17.38
C ALA A 355 -1.98 19.43 16.59
N ALA A 356 -1.28 18.69 15.71
CA ALA A 356 -0.29 19.20 14.76
C ALA A 356 -0.21 18.23 13.57
N LEU A 357 0.39 18.66 12.46
CA LEU A 357 0.65 17.77 11.33
C LEU A 357 1.59 16.63 11.75
N PRO A 358 1.28 15.36 11.38
CA PRO A 358 2.16 14.24 11.68
C PRO A 358 3.47 14.36 10.91
N SER A 359 4.52 13.74 11.45
CA SER A 359 5.81 13.67 10.76
C SER A 359 5.72 12.80 9.50
N VAL A 360 6.49 13.16 8.46
CA VAL A 360 6.58 12.38 7.22
C VAL A 360 8.00 11.88 7.02
N SER A 361 8.15 10.56 6.91
CA SER A 361 9.39 9.90 6.50
C SER A 361 9.23 9.34 5.08
N TYR A 362 10.34 9.26 4.34
CA TYR A 362 10.36 8.76 2.97
C TYR A 362 11.33 7.60 2.86
N ASP A 363 10.98 6.60 2.05
CA ASP A 363 11.94 5.58 1.62
C ASP A 363 13.04 6.25 0.78
N ALA A 364 14.28 6.14 1.25
CA ALA A 364 15.42 6.88 0.69
C ALA A 364 15.62 6.61 -0.80
N ALA A 365 15.54 5.33 -1.21
CA ALA A 365 15.74 4.92 -2.60
C ALA A 365 14.70 5.54 -3.54
N SER A 366 13.47 5.76 -3.07
CA SER A 366 12.42 6.38 -3.87
C SER A 366 12.44 7.92 -3.87
N ALA A 367 13.05 8.56 -2.87
CA ALA A 367 12.85 9.99 -2.61
C ALA A 367 13.91 10.91 -3.19
N GLU A 368 15.13 10.42 -3.46
CA GLU A 368 16.25 11.24 -3.90
C GLU A 368 15.92 12.06 -5.16
N ALA A 369 15.42 11.41 -6.22
CA ALA A 369 15.05 12.08 -7.47
C ALA A 369 13.94 13.13 -7.29
N TRP A 370 12.98 12.87 -6.39
CA TRP A 370 11.91 13.83 -6.12
C TRP A 370 12.39 15.05 -5.32
N LYS A 371 13.35 14.86 -4.42
CA LYS A 371 13.93 15.94 -3.62
C LYS A 371 14.95 16.78 -4.39
N SER A 372 15.57 16.24 -5.43
CA SER A 372 16.45 17.03 -6.31
C SER A 372 15.67 17.98 -7.22
N GLU A 373 14.45 17.62 -7.61
CA GLU A 373 13.63 18.41 -8.54
C GLU A 373 12.51 19.22 -7.86
N GLY A 374 12.29 19.06 -6.56
CA GLY A 374 11.18 19.72 -5.88
C GLY A 374 11.13 19.50 -4.38
N SER A 375 10.06 19.98 -3.78
CA SER A 375 9.83 19.90 -2.34
C SER A 375 8.48 19.30 -2.01
N PHE A 376 8.43 18.51 -0.94
CA PHE A 376 7.19 17.96 -0.41
C PHE A 376 6.64 18.83 0.73
N SER A 377 5.32 18.94 0.78
CA SER A 377 4.59 19.52 1.90
C SER A 377 3.42 18.63 2.29
N LEU A 378 3.20 18.47 3.59
CA LEU A 378 2.00 17.83 4.13
C LEU A 378 1.03 18.93 4.55
N LYS A 379 -0.22 18.85 4.11
CA LYS A 379 -1.25 19.84 4.45
C LYS A 379 -2.59 19.19 4.71
N GLN A 380 -3.39 19.88 5.51
CA GLN A 380 -4.81 19.59 5.65
C GLN A 380 -5.60 20.40 4.63
N GLU A 381 -6.43 19.72 3.85
CA GLU A 381 -7.37 20.33 2.92
C GLU A 381 -8.80 20.12 3.40
N ASN A 382 -9.58 21.21 3.47
CA ASN A 382 -10.96 21.16 3.91
C ASN A 382 -11.87 21.53 2.73
N THR A 383 -12.82 20.64 2.42
CA THR A 383 -13.87 20.85 1.43
C THR A 383 -15.22 20.74 2.14
N ALA A 384 -16.31 21.19 1.50
CA ALA A 384 -17.65 21.08 2.09
C ALA A 384 -17.96 19.63 2.53
N GLY A 385 -18.03 19.42 3.85
CA GLY A 385 -18.34 18.13 4.47
C GLY A 385 -17.19 17.11 4.56
N LYS A 386 -15.96 17.47 4.16
CA LYS A 386 -14.79 16.57 4.21
C LYS A 386 -13.49 17.28 4.59
N SER A 387 -12.62 16.56 5.28
CA SER A 387 -11.25 16.98 5.58
C SER A 387 -10.28 15.89 5.17
N ALA A 388 -9.20 16.26 4.47
CA ALA A 388 -8.19 15.34 3.97
C ALA A 388 -6.78 15.75 4.39
N LEU A 389 -5.94 14.75 4.69
CA LEU A 389 -4.50 14.89 4.80
C LEU A 389 -3.88 14.61 3.43
N VAL A 390 -3.20 15.61 2.88
CA VAL A 390 -2.68 15.60 1.51
C VAL A 390 -1.17 15.81 1.54
N LEU A 391 -0.45 14.91 0.87
CA LEU A 391 0.95 15.10 0.54
C LEU A 391 1.02 15.75 -0.83
N ALA A 392 1.57 16.95 -0.91
CA ALA A 392 1.80 17.68 -2.14
C ALA A 392 3.29 17.74 -2.47
N TRP A 393 3.62 17.63 -3.75
CA TRP A 393 4.95 17.88 -4.29
C TRP A 393 4.87 19.05 -5.27
N THR A 394 5.76 20.02 -5.08
CA THR A 394 5.92 21.17 -5.95
C THR A 394 7.30 21.14 -6.58
N ARG A 395 7.35 21.34 -7.89
CA ARG A 395 8.62 21.40 -8.61
C ARG A 395 9.38 22.65 -8.21
N THR A 396 10.69 22.52 -7.99
CA THR A 396 11.58 23.68 -7.87
C THR A 396 11.67 24.33 -9.25
N PRO A 397 11.30 25.61 -9.41
CA PRO A 397 11.38 26.27 -10.69
C PRO A 397 12.84 26.33 -11.17
N SER A 398 13.04 26.19 -12.48
CA SER A 398 14.36 26.47 -13.06
C SER A 398 14.73 27.95 -12.84
N PRO A 399 16.04 28.30 -12.82
CA PRO A 399 16.47 29.69 -12.69
C PRO A 399 15.80 30.63 -13.71
N TYR A 400 15.66 30.21 -14.99
CA TYR A 400 14.92 30.98 -16.00
C TYR A 400 13.42 31.07 -15.69
N ASP A 401 12.77 29.99 -15.24
CA ASP A 401 11.34 30.04 -14.89
C ASP A 401 11.07 30.97 -13.70
N GLN A 402 12.00 31.02 -12.74
CA GLN A 402 11.92 31.96 -11.64
C GLN A 402 12.05 33.41 -12.15
N TRP A 403 13.04 33.69 -13.00
CA TRP A 403 13.17 35.01 -13.64
C TRP A 403 11.93 35.38 -14.46
N LYS A 404 11.37 34.45 -15.23
CA LYS A 404 10.13 34.65 -15.98
C LYS A 404 8.99 35.06 -15.06
N LYS A 405 8.83 34.39 -13.91
CA LYS A 405 7.80 34.71 -12.92
C LYS A 405 7.99 36.09 -12.28
N ASP A 406 9.23 36.52 -12.08
CA ASP A 406 9.53 37.80 -11.44
C ASP A 406 9.38 38.99 -12.40
N HIS A 407 9.47 38.76 -13.72
CA HIS A 407 9.48 39.83 -14.73
C HIS A 407 8.23 39.90 -15.62
N PHE A 408 7.40 38.87 -15.65
CA PHE A 408 6.15 38.85 -16.42
C PHE A 408 4.93 38.69 -15.51
N ALA A 409 3.83 39.38 -15.84
CA ALA A 409 2.60 39.25 -15.10
C ALA A 409 1.94 37.88 -15.35
N ASP A 410 1.20 37.38 -14.35
CA ASP A 410 0.38 36.18 -14.49
C ASP A 410 -0.56 36.31 -15.70
N GLY A 411 -0.54 35.33 -16.61
CA GLY A 411 -1.34 35.33 -17.84
C GLY A 411 -0.69 35.99 -19.06
N THR A 412 0.59 36.40 -18.97
CA THR A 412 1.34 36.84 -20.16
C THR A 412 1.40 35.71 -21.20
N PRO A 413 1.15 35.99 -22.50
CA PRO A 413 1.21 34.99 -23.56
C PRO A 413 2.55 34.24 -23.60
N GLU A 414 2.51 32.92 -23.72
CA GLU A 414 3.70 32.07 -23.62
C GLU A 414 4.76 32.41 -24.68
N ASP A 415 4.33 32.78 -25.89
CA ASP A 415 5.16 33.23 -27.01
C ASP A 415 5.96 34.51 -26.74
N GLN A 416 5.58 35.30 -25.73
CA GLN A 416 6.33 36.48 -25.29
C GLN A 416 7.37 36.16 -24.21
N THR A 417 7.24 35.00 -23.57
CA THR A 417 8.07 34.60 -22.42
C THR A 417 9.10 33.52 -22.73
N VAL A 418 9.04 32.92 -23.93
CA VAL A 418 10.04 31.95 -24.38
C VAL A 418 11.44 32.59 -24.51
N PRO A 419 12.53 31.81 -24.36
CA PRO A 419 13.90 32.33 -24.37
C PRO A 419 14.26 33.18 -25.59
N ASP A 420 13.75 32.85 -26.78
CA ASP A 420 14.07 33.56 -28.03
C ASP A 420 13.14 34.75 -28.32
N ALA A 421 12.12 34.99 -27.48
CA ALA A 421 11.22 36.12 -27.68
C ALA A 421 11.91 37.46 -27.38
N CYS A 422 11.42 38.52 -28.01
CA CYS A 422 11.93 39.88 -27.86
C CYS A 422 10.77 40.86 -27.60
N PRO A 423 10.12 40.80 -26.42
CA PRO A 423 8.93 41.59 -26.12
C PRO A 423 9.20 43.11 -26.12
N ALA A 424 10.42 43.55 -25.78
CA ALA A 424 10.83 44.96 -25.87
C ALA A 424 11.00 45.49 -27.32
N GLY A 425 11.02 44.61 -28.32
CA GLY A 425 11.21 44.98 -29.73
C GLY A 425 12.59 45.56 -30.09
N ASP A 426 13.61 45.36 -29.25
CA ASP A 426 14.98 45.90 -29.42
C ASP A 426 15.96 44.91 -30.08
N GLY A 427 15.50 43.74 -30.47
CA GLY A 427 16.31 42.67 -31.05
C GLY A 427 17.10 41.85 -30.03
N ILE A 428 16.94 42.11 -28.72
CA ILE A 428 17.61 41.36 -27.66
C ILE A 428 16.64 40.35 -27.05
N THR A 429 16.98 39.07 -27.14
CA THR A 429 16.12 37.98 -26.68
C THR A 429 15.99 37.95 -25.16
N ASN A 430 14.91 37.35 -24.66
CA ASN A 430 14.72 37.10 -23.23
C ASN A 430 15.90 36.34 -22.63
N LEU A 431 16.46 35.35 -23.34
CA LEU A 431 17.63 34.61 -22.89
C LEU A 431 18.85 35.51 -22.66
N MET A 432 19.12 36.43 -23.60
CA MET A 432 20.22 37.38 -23.47
C MET A 432 19.96 38.36 -22.31
N LYS A 433 18.71 38.84 -22.15
CA LYS A 433 18.34 39.74 -21.05
C LYS A 433 18.42 39.05 -19.70
N TYR A 434 17.96 37.81 -19.62
CA TYR A 434 18.07 36.96 -18.44
C TYR A 434 19.53 36.78 -18.03
N ALA A 435 20.39 36.39 -18.97
CA ALA A 435 21.81 36.17 -18.71
C ALA A 435 22.56 37.46 -18.34
N ALA A 436 22.09 38.61 -18.79
CA ALA A 436 22.67 39.93 -18.51
C ALA A 436 22.03 40.68 -17.32
N GLY A 437 20.95 40.15 -16.73
CA GLY A 437 20.26 40.76 -15.59
C GLY A 437 19.38 41.97 -15.97
N LEU A 438 18.84 41.97 -17.18
CA LEU A 438 18.07 43.07 -17.78
C LEU A 438 16.56 42.80 -17.74
N ASP A 439 15.77 43.87 -17.79
CA ASP A 439 14.31 43.81 -17.83
C ASP A 439 13.81 43.40 -19.24
N PRO A 440 13.07 42.29 -19.39
CA PRO A 440 12.62 41.81 -20.70
C PRO A 440 11.72 42.80 -21.42
N ASN A 441 10.95 43.60 -20.68
CA ASN A 441 9.94 44.51 -21.22
C ASN A 441 10.49 45.89 -21.55
N LYS A 442 11.78 46.15 -21.33
CA LYS A 442 12.42 47.45 -21.59
C LYS A 442 13.53 47.34 -22.64
N PRO A 443 13.57 48.25 -23.64
CA PRO A 443 14.71 48.35 -24.54
C PRO A 443 16.02 48.60 -23.78
N CYS A 444 17.10 47.87 -24.10
CA CYS A 444 18.39 47.99 -23.40
C CYS A 444 19.57 48.43 -24.27
N GLY A 445 19.38 48.55 -25.59
CA GLY A 445 20.49 48.85 -26.52
C GLY A 445 21.49 47.69 -26.61
N SER A 446 22.78 47.98 -26.72
CA SER A 446 23.82 46.94 -26.79
C SER A 446 24.12 46.35 -25.41
N VAL A 447 23.93 45.04 -25.27
CA VAL A 447 24.27 44.29 -24.04
C VAL A 447 25.79 44.21 -23.85
N THR A 448 26.52 44.07 -24.96
CA THR A 448 27.98 43.98 -24.95
C THR A 448 28.61 45.35 -25.18
N ARG A 449 29.78 45.57 -24.58
CA ARG A 449 30.67 46.69 -24.88
C ARG A 449 31.95 46.16 -25.52
N LEU A 450 32.31 46.71 -26.68
CA LEU A 450 33.58 46.45 -27.34
C LEU A 450 34.56 47.57 -27.03
N ALA A 451 35.77 47.23 -26.60
CA ALA A 451 36.87 48.15 -26.36
C ALA A 451 38.17 47.64 -27.00
N VAL A 452 39.17 48.52 -27.07
CA VAL A 452 40.55 48.13 -27.38
C VAL A 452 41.35 48.22 -26.08
N ARG A 453 42.09 47.17 -25.75
CA ARG A 453 43.00 47.13 -24.60
C ARG A 453 44.42 46.92 -25.10
N GLU A 454 45.34 47.72 -24.59
CA GLU A 454 46.78 47.56 -24.85
C GLU A 454 47.41 46.80 -23.69
N GLU A 455 48.06 45.67 -23.99
CA GLU A 455 48.84 44.89 -23.03
C GLU A 455 50.22 44.61 -23.63
N ASN A 456 51.29 44.98 -22.92
CA ASN A 456 52.69 44.78 -23.36
C ASN A 456 53.03 45.35 -24.76
N GLY A 457 52.36 46.43 -25.18
CA GLY A 457 52.54 47.06 -26.50
C GLY A 457 51.73 46.42 -27.63
N GLU A 458 50.89 45.43 -27.34
CA GLU A 458 49.94 44.82 -28.28
C GLU A 458 48.51 45.31 -28.00
N CYS A 459 47.85 45.86 -29.02
CA CYS A 459 46.44 46.25 -28.95
C CYS A 459 45.54 45.07 -29.34
N ARG A 460 44.53 44.74 -28.53
CA ARG A 460 43.57 43.65 -28.80
C ARG A 460 42.14 44.12 -28.53
N LEU A 461 41.17 43.46 -29.16
CA LEU A 461 39.76 43.69 -28.87
C LEU A 461 39.38 43.06 -27.52
N VAL A 462 38.58 43.76 -26.73
CA VAL A 462 37.97 43.23 -25.50
C VAL A 462 36.46 43.35 -25.61
N LEU A 463 35.77 42.23 -25.49
CA LEU A 463 34.32 42.18 -25.39
C LEU A 463 33.94 42.04 -23.92
N GLU A 464 33.17 42.98 -23.38
CA GLU A 464 32.69 42.98 -22.00
C GLU A 464 31.16 42.90 -21.96
N TRP A 465 30.60 42.19 -20.98
CA TRP A 465 29.15 42.15 -20.75
C TRP A 465 28.81 41.99 -19.26
N PRO A 466 27.63 42.48 -18.82
CA PRO A 466 27.11 42.19 -17.49
C PRO A 466 26.64 40.75 -17.40
N VAL A 467 26.69 40.19 -16.18
CA VAL A 467 26.27 38.81 -15.89
C VAL A 467 25.28 38.82 -14.74
N ASN A 468 24.14 38.18 -14.96
CA ASN A 468 23.20 37.83 -13.92
C ASN A 468 23.74 36.61 -13.16
N THR A 469 24.17 36.81 -11.92
CA THR A 469 24.67 35.71 -11.08
C THR A 469 23.60 34.69 -10.70
N ALA A 470 22.31 35.02 -10.86
CA ALA A 470 21.21 34.06 -10.70
C ALA A 470 20.99 33.19 -11.96
N ALA A 471 21.63 33.51 -13.09
CA ALA A 471 21.56 32.73 -14.31
C ALA A 471 22.56 31.57 -14.29
N THR A 472 22.27 30.56 -13.48
CA THR A 472 23.15 29.40 -13.31
C THR A 472 22.90 28.27 -14.30
N ASP A 473 21.91 28.41 -15.20
CA ASP A 473 21.54 27.43 -16.23
C ASP A 473 21.92 27.90 -17.65
N VAL A 474 22.83 28.88 -17.78
CA VAL A 474 23.30 29.40 -19.07
C VAL A 474 24.80 29.27 -19.25
N THR A 475 25.22 29.18 -20.51
CA THR A 475 26.62 29.19 -20.95
C THR A 475 26.87 30.41 -21.83
N PHE A 476 27.98 31.11 -21.58
CA PHE A 476 28.44 32.24 -22.40
C PHE A 476 29.54 31.77 -23.35
N SER A 477 29.34 31.97 -24.65
CA SER A 477 30.33 31.70 -25.68
C SER A 477 30.59 32.94 -26.52
N VAL A 478 31.85 33.21 -26.84
CA VAL A 478 32.23 34.27 -27.77
C VAL A 478 32.52 33.66 -29.12
N GLU A 479 31.91 34.22 -30.16
CA GLU A 479 32.14 33.81 -31.54
C GLU A 479 32.73 34.97 -32.34
N SER A 480 33.63 34.67 -33.28
CA SER A 480 34.19 35.63 -34.21
C SER A 480 33.83 35.34 -35.66
N THR A 481 33.92 36.36 -36.50
CA THR A 481 33.74 36.25 -37.95
C THR A 481 34.49 37.37 -38.67
N GLU A 482 34.84 37.10 -39.94
CA GLU A 482 35.43 38.08 -40.85
C GLU A 482 34.42 38.56 -41.91
N ASP A 483 33.32 37.83 -42.10
CA ASP A 483 32.35 38.00 -43.19
C ASP A 483 30.89 38.20 -42.73
N LEU A 484 30.61 38.09 -41.42
CA LEU A 484 29.27 38.12 -40.80
C LEU A 484 28.37 36.93 -41.18
N VAL A 485 28.89 35.94 -41.88
CA VAL A 485 28.15 34.75 -42.33
C VAL A 485 28.67 33.50 -41.62
N THR A 486 29.99 33.29 -41.65
CA THR A 486 30.64 32.13 -41.04
C THR A 486 31.14 32.52 -39.66
N TRP A 487 30.52 31.98 -38.63
CA TRP A 487 30.88 32.23 -37.24
C TRP A 487 31.72 31.08 -36.69
N ARG A 488 32.81 31.41 -35.99
CA ARG A 488 33.68 30.46 -35.31
C ARG A 488 33.61 30.71 -33.82
N GLU A 489 33.45 29.66 -33.04
CA GLU A 489 33.53 29.76 -31.57
C GLU A 489 34.99 29.97 -31.16
N GLU A 490 35.23 31.00 -30.36
CA GLU A 490 36.57 31.37 -29.88
C GLU A 490 36.81 30.86 -28.45
N ALA A 491 35.81 31.05 -27.57
CA ALA A 491 35.91 30.62 -26.18
C ALA A 491 34.53 30.47 -25.53
N THR A 492 34.41 29.48 -24.64
CA THR A 492 33.40 29.46 -23.58
C THR A 492 33.95 30.21 -22.37
N VAL A 493 33.19 31.17 -21.85
CA VAL A 493 33.65 32.06 -20.77
C VAL A 493 32.89 31.75 -19.49
N GLU A 494 33.63 31.38 -18.44
CA GLU A 494 33.11 31.27 -17.08
C GLU A 494 33.18 32.66 -16.40
N PRO A 495 32.03 33.27 -16.06
CA PRO A 495 32.03 34.58 -15.42
C PRO A 495 32.62 34.58 -14.01
N SER A 496 33.26 35.69 -13.63
CA SER A 496 33.68 35.95 -12.25
C SER A 496 32.87 37.12 -11.68
N GLY A 497 31.72 36.81 -11.07
CA GLY A 497 30.84 37.81 -10.47
C GLY A 497 29.80 38.38 -11.44
N ASP A 498 29.54 39.67 -11.35
CA ASP A 498 28.48 40.38 -12.09
C ASP A 498 28.91 40.89 -13.47
N ARG A 499 30.14 40.57 -13.89
CA ARG A 499 30.71 40.95 -15.19
C ARG A 499 31.58 39.84 -15.74
N ALA A 500 31.62 39.75 -17.07
CA ALA A 500 32.54 38.90 -17.80
C ALA A 500 33.20 39.69 -18.94
N GLU A 501 34.39 39.25 -19.30
CA GLU A 501 35.15 39.80 -20.41
C GLU A 501 35.84 38.70 -21.20
N TYR A 502 36.07 38.97 -22.48
CA TYR A 502 36.87 38.15 -23.37
C TYR A 502 37.89 39.05 -24.08
N LEU A 503 39.17 38.74 -23.89
CA LEU A 503 40.29 39.34 -24.61
C LEU A 503 40.56 38.53 -25.88
N ASP A 504 40.45 39.19 -27.03
CA ASP A 504 40.65 38.56 -28.32
C ASP A 504 42.10 38.06 -28.50
N SER A 505 42.26 36.92 -29.17
CA SER A 505 43.56 36.30 -29.40
C SER A 505 44.37 37.00 -30.50
N ILE A 506 43.70 37.80 -31.34
CA ILE A 506 44.30 38.50 -32.48
C ILE A 506 44.75 39.90 -32.09
N VAL A 507 46.03 40.20 -32.34
CA VAL A 507 46.61 41.53 -32.19
C VAL A 507 46.16 42.42 -33.36
N ILE A 508 45.82 43.66 -33.05
CA ILE A 508 45.45 44.69 -34.03
C ILE A 508 46.75 45.28 -34.61
N ASP A 509 47.31 44.60 -35.61
CA ASP A 509 48.52 44.99 -36.33
C ASP A 509 48.36 44.85 -37.86
N GLY A 510 49.46 44.95 -38.61
CA GLY A 510 49.45 44.78 -40.07
C GLY A 510 49.18 43.34 -40.55
N ASN A 511 49.15 42.35 -39.66
CA ASN A 511 48.85 40.95 -39.95
C ASN A 511 47.41 40.56 -39.58
N ALA A 512 46.67 41.45 -38.92
CA ALA A 512 45.28 41.24 -38.57
C ALA A 512 44.40 41.06 -39.83
N PRO A 513 43.32 40.27 -39.74
CA PRO A 513 42.35 40.17 -40.83
C PRO A 513 41.73 41.54 -41.12
N THR A 514 41.44 41.79 -42.40
CA THR A 514 40.89 43.08 -42.86
C THR A 514 39.58 43.48 -42.18
N ARG A 515 38.81 42.52 -41.68
CA ARG A 515 37.61 42.71 -40.88
C ARG A 515 37.55 41.65 -39.80
N ARG A 516 37.18 42.05 -38.58
CA ARG A 516 36.95 41.12 -37.47
C ARG A 516 35.79 41.63 -36.63
N PHE A 517 34.81 40.75 -36.39
CA PHE A 517 33.65 41.02 -35.56
C PHE A 517 33.59 39.97 -34.46
N LEU A 518 33.19 40.39 -33.26
CA LEU A 518 32.94 39.52 -32.11
C LEU A 518 31.47 39.60 -31.75
N ARG A 519 30.87 38.48 -31.36
CA ARG A 519 29.54 38.45 -30.73
C ARG A 519 29.53 37.56 -29.51
N LEU A 520 28.67 37.92 -28.57
CA LEU A 520 28.29 37.04 -27.47
C LEU A 520 27.13 36.15 -27.89
N LYS A 521 27.25 34.86 -27.61
CA LYS A 521 26.20 33.86 -27.73
C LYS A 521 25.90 33.30 -26.35
N VAL A 522 24.63 33.29 -26.00
CA VAL A 522 24.12 32.67 -24.77
C VAL A 522 23.32 31.45 -25.17
N SER A 523 23.62 30.32 -24.56
CA SER A 523 22.84 29.08 -24.67
C SER A 523 22.39 28.63 -23.28
N ARG A 524 21.29 27.90 -23.22
CA ARG A 524 20.73 27.34 -21.97
C ARG A 524 20.85 25.82 -22.00
N GLU A 525 21.19 25.22 -20.86
CA GLU A 525 21.30 23.76 -20.69
C GLU A 525 19.93 23.05 -20.56
#